data_AF-A0A9E0H8B6-F1
#
_entry.id   AF-A0A9E0H8B6-F1
#
_cell.length_a   1.000
_cell.length_b   1.000
_cell.length_c   1.000
_cell.angle_alpha   90.00
_cell.angle_beta   90.00
_cell.angle_gamma   90.00
#
_symmetry.space_group_name_H-M   'P 1'
#
loop_
_entity.id
_entity.type
_entity.pdbx_description
1 polymer ?
#
loop_
_entity_poly.entity_id
_entity_poly.type
_entity_poly.pdbx_seq_one_letter_code
_entity_poly.pdbx_strand_id
1 'polypeptide(L)'
;MSLTIDVHLDDAGRPIATTAAPTTGGLAIAVDGAVIGVVPEAAAIVVLRRYGRPLEPEVVALVAPPALHLAAGATVAHLRWRAAVDAAPRDWIVLAEPGREPVAALSPAVGAALRHLASRGR
;
A
#
# COMPACT_ATOMS: atom_id res chain seq x y z
N MET A 1 -11.14 8.18 5.38
CA MET A 1 -10.53 8.20 4.03
C MET A 1 -9.91 6.84 3.78
N SER A 2 -10.05 6.28 2.57
CA SER A 2 -9.46 5.00 2.17
C SER A 2 -8.46 5.19 1.04
N LEU A 3 -7.48 4.31 0.94
CA LEU A 3 -6.47 4.27 -0.12
C LEU A 3 -6.58 2.92 -0.84
N THR A 4 -6.70 2.94 -2.16
CA THR A 4 -6.49 1.73 -2.97
C THR A 4 -5.04 1.31 -2.80
N ILE A 5 -4.77 0.03 -2.57
CA ILE A 5 -3.40 -0.50 -2.43
C ILE A 5 -2.97 -1.19 -3.72
N ASP A 6 -3.91 -1.89 -4.35
CA ASP A 6 -3.66 -2.76 -5.50
C ASP A 6 -4.95 -2.93 -6.31
N VAL A 7 -4.80 -3.09 -7.62
CA VAL A 7 -5.84 -3.56 -8.53
C VAL A 7 -5.24 -4.67 -9.38
N HIS A 8 -5.82 -5.86 -9.31
CA HIS A 8 -5.41 -7.01 -10.11
C HIS A 8 -6.62 -7.62 -10.81
N LEU A 9 -6.40 -8.52 -11.75
CA LEU A 9 -7.47 -9.23 -12.43
C LEU A 9 -7.77 -10.55 -11.70
N ASP A 10 -9.06 -10.90 -11.61
CA ASP A 10 -9.50 -12.23 -11.23
C ASP A 10 -9.37 -13.23 -12.40
N ASP A 11 -9.70 -14.49 -12.16
CA ASP A 11 -9.64 -15.56 -13.16
C ASP A 11 -10.58 -15.31 -14.37
N ALA A 12 -11.59 -14.46 -14.21
CA ALA A 12 -12.51 -14.05 -15.27
C ALA A 12 -12.07 -12.74 -15.97
N GLY A 13 -10.88 -12.21 -15.62
CA GLY A 13 -10.36 -10.96 -16.17
C GLY A 13 -11.02 -9.70 -15.63
N ARG A 14 -11.77 -9.78 -14.53
CA ARG A 14 -12.42 -8.63 -13.88
C ARG A 14 -11.45 -7.96 -12.91
N PRO A 15 -11.38 -6.63 -12.87
CA PRO A 15 -10.55 -5.93 -11.91
C PRO A 15 -11.11 -6.08 -10.49
N ILE A 16 -10.24 -6.48 -9.57
CA ILE A 16 -10.50 -6.55 -8.13
C ILE A 16 -9.60 -5.52 -7.44
N ALA A 17 -10.21 -4.62 -6.68
CA ALA A 17 -9.52 -3.60 -5.92
C ALA A 17 -9.30 -4.04 -4.47
N THR A 18 -8.06 -3.96 -4.00
CA THR A 18 -7.74 -4.01 -2.57
C THR A 18 -7.63 -2.60 -2.04
N THR A 19 -8.37 -2.26 -0.99
CA THR A 19 -8.29 -0.95 -0.33
C THR A 19 -7.94 -1.10 1.14
N ALA A 20 -7.29 -0.08 1.69
CA ALA A 20 -7.01 0.06 3.12
C ALA A 20 -7.65 1.34 3.65
N ALA A 21 -8.23 1.27 4.84
CA ALA A 21 -8.76 2.42 5.56
C ALA A 21 -8.32 2.36 7.04
N PRO A 22 -7.93 3.47 7.67
CA PRO A 22 -7.67 3.50 9.10
C PRO A 22 -8.91 3.11 9.89
N THR A 23 -8.73 2.33 10.94
CA THR A 23 -9.76 1.93 11.89
C THR A 23 -9.18 1.86 13.31
N THR A 24 -10.03 1.71 14.31
CA THR A 24 -9.58 1.42 15.68
C THR A 24 -8.81 0.10 15.70
N GLY A 25 -7.52 0.16 16.05
CA GLY A 25 -6.66 -1.01 16.17
C GLY A 25 -5.89 -1.41 14.90
N GLY A 26 -6.01 -0.67 13.79
CA GLY A 26 -5.26 -1.01 12.58
C GLY A 26 -5.77 -0.39 11.28
N LEU A 27 -5.51 -1.11 10.20
CA LEU A 27 -6.03 -0.85 8.87
C LEU A 27 -7.11 -1.89 8.55
N ALA A 28 -8.34 -1.43 8.30
CA ALA A 28 -9.37 -2.26 7.69
C ALA A 28 -8.98 -2.51 6.23
N ILE A 29 -8.86 -3.79 5.86
CA ILE A 29 -8.56 -4.20 4.50
C ILE A 29 -9.85 -4.67 3.84
N ALA A 30 -10.18 -4.09 2.70
CA ALA A 30 -11.35 -4.45 1.91
C ALA A 30 -10.96 -4.93 0.51
N VAL A 31 -11.76 -5.85 -0.02
CA VAL A 31 -11.68 -6.35 -1.39
C VAL A 31 -13.02 -6.02 -2.05
N ASP A 32 -12.98 -5.22 -3.13
CA ASP A 32 -14.17 -4.67 -3.80
C ASP A 32 -15.19 -4.04 -2.82
N GLY A 33 -14.67 -3.31 -1.83
CA GLY A 33 -15.46 -2.61 -0.82
C GLY A 33 -15.92 -3.48 0.35
N ALA A 34 -15.80 -4.81 0.28
CA ALA A 34 -16.11 -5.71 1.39
C ALA A 34 -14.90 -5.87 2.32
N VAL A 35 -15.04 -5.45 3.59
CA VAL A 35 -13.98 -5.62 4.60
C VAL A 35 -13.75 -7.10 4.89
N ILE A 36 -12.53 -7.57 4.70
CA ILE A 36 -12.13 -8.96 4.94
C ILE A 36 -11.44 -9.17 6.29
N GLY A 37 -10.93 -8.10 6.90
CA GLY A 37 -10.29 -8.13 8.22
C GLY A 37 -9.56 -6.83 8.58
N VAL A 38 -8.99 -6.79 9.78
CA VAL A 38 -8.19 -5.67 10.28
C VAL A 38 -6.73 -6.12 10.44
N VAL A 39 -5.80 -5.34 9.89
CA VAL A 39 -4.36 -5.57 10.01
C VAL A 39 -3.77 -4.53 10.97
N PRO A 40 -3.04 -4.91 12.02
CA PRO A 40 -2.37 -3.95 12.89
C PRO A 40 -1.42 -3.04 12.09
N GLU A 41 -1.37 -1.75 12.39
CA GLU A 41 -0.51 -0.80 11.66
C GLU A 41 0.96 -1.22 11.65
N ALA A 42 1.46 -1.72 12.78
CA ALA A 42 2.82 -2.24 12.90
C ALA A 42 3.09 -3.40 11.91
N ALA A 43 2.11 -4.28 11.70
CA ALA A 43 2.24 -5.38 10.75
C ALA A 43 2.24 -4.85 9.30
N ALA A 44 1.42 -3.85 8.98
CA ALA A 44 1.42 -3.19 7.68
C ALA A 44 2.76 -2.49 7.39
N ILE A 45 3.33 -1.79 8.39
CA ILE A 45 4.67 -1.17 8.31
C ILE A 45 5.74 -2.24 8.05
N VAL A 46 5.69 -3.38 8.74
CA VAL A 46 6.63 -4.48 8.51
C VAL A 46 6.52 -5.03 7.09
N VAL A 47 5.31 -5.19 6.55
CA VAL A 47 5.09 -5.62 5.16
C VAL A 47 5.74 -4.62 4.19
N LEU A 48 5.45 -3.33 4.36
CA LEU A 48 5.96 -2.27 3.49
C LEU A 48 7.49 -2.19 3.55
N ARG A 49 8.11 -2.29 4.73
CA ARG A 49 9.57 -2.35 4.87
C ARG A 49 10.19 -3.60 4.27
N ARG A 50 9.52 -4.75 4.38
CA ARG A 50 10.03 -6.04 3.85
C ARG A 50 10.12 -6.02 2.33
N TYR A 51 9.10 -5.50 1.66
CA TYR A 51 9.05 -5.43 0.19
C TYR A 51 9.64 -4.12 -0.35
N GLY A 52 9.78 -3.11 0.51
CA GLY A 52 10.21 -1.78 0.15
C GLY A 52 11.68 -1.73 -0.25
N ARG A 53 11.99 -0.77 -1.12
CA ARG A 53 13.34 -0.30 -1.39
C ARG A 53 13.39 1.21 -1.17
N PRO A 54 14.53 1.75 -0.70
CA PRO A 54 14.72 3.19 -0.62
C PRO A 54 14.36 3.89 -1.93
N LEU A 55 13.71 5.04 -1.82
CA LEU A 55 13.41 5.91 -2.95
C LEU A 55 14.52 6.93 -3.16
N GLU A 56 14.87 7.17 -4.41
CA GLU A 56 15.74 8.29 -4.75
C GLU A 56 15.03 9.62 -4.39
N PRO A 57 15.76 10.63 -3.86
CA PRO A 57 15.16 11.88 -3.39
C PRO A 57 14.30 12.59 -4.44
N GLU A 58 14.70 12.53 -5.71
CA GLU A 58 13.96 13.11 -6.83
C GLU A 58 12.61 12.43 -7.10
N VAL A 59 12.50 11.13 -6.80
CA VAL A 59 11.26 10.36 -6.94
C VAL A 59 10.32 10.61 -5.74
N VAL A 60 10.86 10.89 -4.56
CA VAL A 60 10.05 11.23 -3.37
C VAL A 60 9.16 12.45 -3.63
N ALA A 61 9.65 13.43 -4.40
CA ALA A 61 8.87 14.63 -4.76
C ALA A 61 7.63 14.33 -5.62
N LEU A 62 7.55 13.13 -6.21
CA LEU A 62 6.44 12.69 -7.07
C LEU A 62 5.36 11.94 -6.30
N VAL A 63 5.57 11.67 -5.02
CA VAL A 63 4.57 11.04 -4.16
C VAL A 63 3.42 12.02 -3.96
N ALA A 64 2.29 11.73 -4.59
CA ALA A 64 1.13 12.60 -4.58
C ALA A 64 0.08 12.11 -3.56
N PRO A 65 -0.69 13.04 -2.96
CA PRO A 65 -1.88 12.67 -2.19
C PRO A 65 -2.91 11.93 -3.07
N PRO A 66 -3.79 11.09 -2.49
CA PRO A 66 -4.05 10.93 -1.05
C PRO A 66 -3.05 10.03 -0.31
N ALA A 67 -2.80 10.34 0.97
CA ALA A 67 -1.98 9.54 1.89
C ALA A 67 -2.80 9.11 3.11
N LEU A 68 -2.68 7.84 3.50
CA LEU A 68 -3.13 7.38 4.81
C LEU A 68 -2.10 7.78 5.86
N HIS A 69 -2.58 8.36 6.95
CA HIS A 69 -1.75 8.67 8.12
C HIS A 69 -1.92 7.54 9.13
N LEU A 70 -0.79 7.01 9.58
CA LEU A 70 -0.69 5.99 10.62
C LEU A 70 -0.23 6.62 11.92
N ALA A 71 -0.19 5.84 13.00
CA ALA A 71 0.39 6.26 14.26
C ALA A 71 1.86 6.68 14.11
N ALA A 72 2.33 7.47 15.09
CA ALA A 72 3.72 7.98 15.16
C ALA A 72 4.18 8.78 13.92
N GLY A 73 3.24 9.32 13.13
CA GLY A 73 3.54 10.19 11.99
C GLY A 73 3.97 9.46 10.72
N ALA A 74 3.84 8.13 10.67
CA ALA A 74 4.07 7.37 9.44
C ALA A 74 2.94 7.61 8.43
N THR A 75 3.25 7.60 7.14
CA THR A 75 2.28 7.77 6.06
C THR A 75 2.43 6.71 4.98
N VAL A 76 1.31 6.35 4.37
CA VAL A 76 1.24 5.42 3.24
C VAL A 76 0.57 6.14 2.08
N ALA A 77 1.25 6.21 0.93
CA ALA A 77 0.77 6.93 -0.24
C ALA A 77 1.04 6.15 -1.53
N HIS A 78 0.36 6.54 -2.61
CA HIS A 78 0.63 6.00 -3.93
C HIS A 78 1.75 6.77 -4.63
N LEU A 79 2.60 6.03 -5.33
CA LEU A 79 3.52 6.58 -6.32
C LEU A 79 3.19 5.95 -7.67
N ARG A 80 2.71 6.78 -8.59
CA ARG A 80 2.52 6.40 -10.00
C ARG A 80 3.77 6.79 -10.78
N TRP A 81 4.76 5.90 -10.76
CA TRP A 81 5.98 6.10 -11.51
C TRP A 81 5.87 5.47 -12.90
N ARG A 82 6.09 6.29 -13.93
CA ARG A 82 6.23 5.85 -15.32
C ARG A 82 7.67 6.06 -15.71
N ALA A 83 8.51 5.03 -15.55
CA ALA A 83 9.86 5.10 -16.11
C ALA A 83 9.76 5.27 -17.63
N ALA A 84 10.60 6.13 -18.20
CA ALA A 84 10.52 6.53 -19.62
C ALA A 84 10.60 5.37 -20.62
N VAL A 85 11.08 4.21 -20.17
CA VAL A 85 11.27 2.99 -20.98
C VAL A 85 10.38 1.82 -20.55
N ASP A 86 9.57 1.96 -19.49
CA ASP A 86 8.71 0.87 -19.03
C ASP A 86 7.42 0.84 -19.87
N ALA A 87 7.21 -0.27 -20.59
CA ALA A 87 6.01 -0.49 -21.39
C ALA A 87 4.73 -0.65 -20.54
N ALA A 88 4.87 -0.90 -19.24
CA ALA A 88 3.75 -1.03 -18.30
C ALA A 88 3.98 -0.13 -17.08
N PRO A 89 3.08 0.83 -16.78
CA PRO A 89 3.15 1.59 -15.55
C PRO A 89 3.04 0.64 -14.35
N ARG A 90 3.97 0.75 -13.40
CA ARG A 90 3.91 0.01 -12.14
C ARG A 90 3.35 0.94 -11.07
N ASP A 91 2.34 0.47 -10.36
CA ASP A 91 1.86 1.15 -9.16
C ASP A 91 2.74 0.75 -7.96
N TRP A 92 3.13 1.76 -7.20
CA TRP A 92 3.95 1.60 -6.00
C TRP A 92 3.23 2.19 -4.80
N ILE A 93 3.46 1.57 -3.64
CA ILE A 93 3.07 2.08 -2.34
C ILE A 93 4.32 2.59 -1.62
N VAL A 94 4.26 3.82 -1.17
CA VAL A 94 5.33 4.47 -0.43
C VAL A 94 4.98 4.52 1.03
N LEU A 95 5.90 4.04 1.87
CA LEU A 95 5.92 4.26 3.31
C LEU A 95 6.92 5.37 3.62
N ALA A 96 6.45 6.45 4.23
CA ALA A 96 7.31 7.47 4.82
C ALA A 96 7.17 7.45 6.34
N GLU A 97 8.28 7.56 7.05
CA GLU A 97 8.30 7.59 8.51
C GLU A 97 9.20 8.73 9.00
N PRO A 98 8.87 9.39 10.11
CA PRO A 98 9.71 10.45 10.65
C PRO A 98 11.14 9.96 10.92
N GLY A 99 12.13 10.67 10.36
CA GLY A 99 13.55 10.37 10.55
C GLY A 99 14.06 9.13 9.81
N ARG A 100 13.28 8.56 8.88
CA ARG A 100 13.71 7.43 8.03
C ARG A 100 13.60 7.77 6.55
N GLU A 101 14.43 7.12 5.75
CA GLU A 101 14.33 7.20 4.30
C GLU A 101 13.02 6.55 3.83
N PRO A 102 12.22 7.22 2.97
CA PRO A 102 11.02 6.64 2.42
C PRO A 102 11.32 5.38 1.61
N VAL A 103 10.45 4.37 1.72
CA VAL A 103 10.58 3.14 0.95
C VAL A 103 9.37 2.93 0.04
N ALA A 104 9.61 2.49 -1.19
CA ALA A 104 8.58 2.11 -2.14
C ALA A 104 8.54 0.59 -2.34
N ALA A 105 7.34 0.02 -2.30
CA ALA A 105 7.08 -1.38 -2.58
C ALA A 105 6.04 -1.51 -3.71
N LEU A 106 6.15 -2.54 -4.54
CA LEU A 106 5.18 -2.80 -5.61
C LEU A 106 3.78 -3.06 -5.03
N SER A 107 2.78 -2.34 -5.54
CA SER A 107 1.38 -2.46 -5.12
C SER A 107 0.86 -3.89 -5.07
N PRO A 108 1.08 -4.76 -6.08
CA PRO A 108 0.59 -6.14 -6.03
C PRO A 108 1.16 -6.97 -4.88
N ALA A 109 2.45 -6.80 -4.57
CA ALA A 109 3.10 -7.55 -3.48
C ALA A 109 2.56 -7.12 -2.11
N VAL A 110 2.38 -5.80 -1.92
CA VAL A 110 1.79 -5.24 -0.69
C VAL A 110 0.33 -5.68 -0.57
N GLY A 111 -0.46 -5.55 -1.63
CA GLY A 111 -1.88 -5.92 -1.65
C GLY A 111 -2.11 -7.40 -1.34
N ALA A 112 -1.30 -8.31 -1.89
CA ALA A 112 -1.38 -9.73 -1.57
C ALA A 112 -1.04 -10.02 -0.11
N ALA A 113 0.04 -9.42 0.42
CA ALA A 113 0.46 -9.62 1.80
C ALA A 113 -0.57 -9.09 2.82
N LEU A 114 -1.14 -7.91 2.59
CA LEU A 114 -2.16 -7.33 3.47
C LEU A 114 -3.46 -8.15 3.46
N ARG A 115 -3.91 -8.61 2.29
CA ARG A 115 -5.08 -9.52 2.21
C ARG A 115 -4.85 -10.81 2.97
N HIS A 116 -3.65 -11.37 2.88
CA HIS A 116 -3.28 -12.58 3.61
C HIS A 116 -3.29 -12.39 5.13
N LEU A 117 -2.78 -11.26 5.63
CA LEU A 117 -2.82 -10.94 7.05
C LEU A 117 -4.26 -10.72 7.53
N ALA A 118 -5.07 -9.99 6.75
CA ALA A 118 -6.45 -9.68 7.09
C ALA A 118 -7.34 -10.94 7.16
N SER A 119 -7.13 -11.92 6.29
CA SER A 119 -7.91 -13.16 6.27
C SER A 119 -7.55 -14.15 7.38
N ARG A 120 -6.35 -14.02 7.98
CA ARG A 120 -5.85 -14.90 9.05
C ARG A 120 -6.01 -14.36 10.46
N GLY A 121 -6.25 -13.06 10.62
CA GLY A 121 -6.36 -12.40 11.94
C GLY A 121 -7.69 -12.61 12.67
N ARG A 122 -8.35 -13.77 12.51
CA ARG A 122 -9.57 -14.13 13.25
C ARG A 122 -9.26 -15.00 14.45
#